data_AF-A0AAV5W6T3-F1
#
_entry.id   AF-A0AAV5W6T3-F1
#
_cell.length_a   1.000
_cell.length_b   1.000
_cell.length_c   1.000
_cell.angle_alpha   90.00
_cell.angle_beta   90.00
_cell.angle_gamma   90.00
#
_symmetry.space_group_name_H-M   'P 1'
#
loop_
_entity.id
_entity.type
_entity.pdbx_description
1 polymer ?
#
loop_
_entity_poly.entity_id
_entity_poly.type
_entity_poly.pdbx_seq_one_letter_code
_entity_poly.pdbx_strand_id
1 'polypeptide(L)'
;MVWDRSPQMSYHRPKFGSGMNERTAEQVPMIDIDADDVNRNDVAFYNQRSRIVHADAEEKMILLFDYRGKEKGEECIHWKHLKALKDGNKWGVLRHPMVLHFVNERLVESAVFYLAHIVAFFFFLLLLSSHIFDKDTCKDVLVTLFVIVFLFFMMIKGAIKARISKSISLWFVIAYTFNILTLIGTLAYVWLPHLFEYDDFHQEVKTIILWALPIIAVMSAWINFLYILRKSPYGIYIFMMVRILKSFGHIATIWIPTLISFSFAFHLILRDSGVEPWESSDTYKNATMLHKLFVVLQAVTKTSTMMIGEVDADNILGTRQWIPSILVLIFEIITVILLMNLMVSLAVGDVNDLRNTSQDKILRIKLNFVIEALQLSEAVGTSFCTNPTNNMLIVDFGGGYFSKMDESINRVFDERRESIAGQGSPANLGFGKMTNPSSTSDLVFHVAFSKERLRMRMCRRPVLGRSQNVHVDGCTLNLIEAPESGIPEHKSSFAVPDDESGCLRKAKQWLIGLDWHAYLELY
;
A
#
# COMPACT_ATOMS: atom_id res chain seq x y z
N MET A 1 -31.55 -34.52 25.48
CA MET A 1 -32.24 -35.63 24.77
C MET A 1 -32.51 -35.13 23.37
N VAL A 2 -31.63 -35.29 22.37
CA VAL A 2 -31.21 -36.49 21.61
C VAL A 2 -32.39 -37.19 20.93
N TRP A 3 -32.11 -37.70 19.71
CA TRP A 3 -32.93 -38.38 18.70
C TRP A 3 -33.44 -37.41 17.62
N ASP A 4 -32.72 -37.17 16.51
CA ASP A 4 -32.15 -38.08 15.49
C ASP A 4 -33.20 -38.96 14.79
N ARG A 5 -33.37 -38.73 13.48
CA ARG A 5 -33.75 -39.69 12.43
C ARG A 5 -33.84 -38.99 11.07
N SER A 6 -32.80 -39.19 10.26
CA SER A 6 -32.90 -39.24 8.79
C SER A 6 -33.78 -40.43 8.34
N PRO A 7 -34.35 -40.37 7.13
CA PRO A 7 -34.15 -41.50 6.22
C PRO A 7 -33.91 -41.12 4.73
N GLN A 8 -32.83 -41.72 4.23
CA GLN A 8 -32.61 -42.39 2.93
C GLN A 8 -33.32 -41.93 1.63
N MET A 9 -32.45 -41.68 0.65
CA MET A 9 -32.66 -41.69 -0.81
C MET A 9 -33.35 -42.97 -1.31
N SER A 10 -34.30 -42.81 -2.23
CA SER A 10 -34.72 -43.85 -3.17
C SER A 10 -34.42 -43.41 -4.61
N TYR A 11 -33.66 -44.27 -5.30
CA TYR A 11 -33.32 -44.17 -6.71
C TYR A 11 -34.53 -44.54 -7.58
N HIS A 12 -34.91 -43.67 -8.51
CA HIS A 12 -35.78 -44.02 -9.64
C HIS A 12 -35.06 -43.75 -10.96
N ARG A 13 -34.71 -44.82 -11.68
CA ARG A 13 -34.42 -44.77 -13.13
C ARG A 13 -35.74 -44.67 -13.91
N PRO A 14 -35.82 -43.85 -14.96
CA PRO A 14 -36.72 -44.08 -16.07
C PRO A 14 -35.98 -44.62 -17.29
N LYS A 15 -36.73 -45.40 -18.06
CA LYS A 15 -36.35 -46.20 -19.22
C LYS A 15 -36.14 -45.35 -20.47
N PHE A 16 -35.28 -45.87 -21.36
CA PHE A 16 -35.08 -45.46 -22.74
C PHE A 16 -36.41 -45.41 -23.52
N GLY A 17 -36.60 -44.31 -24.26
CA GLY A 17 -37.61 -44.16 -25.31
C GLY A 17 -36.96 -43.46 -26.51
N SER A 18 -36.90 -44.17 -27.63
CA SER A 18 -36.40 -43.72 -28.93
C SER A 18 -37.32 -42.68 -29.54
N GLY A 19 -36.78 -41.55 -30.00
CA GLY A 19 -37.50 -40.52 -30.74
C GLY A 19 -36.56 -39.46 -31.27
N MET A 20 -36.24 -39.54 -32.57
CA MET A 20 -35.60 -38.49 -33.37
C MET A 20 -36.29 -37.14 -33.13
N ASN A 21 -35.49 -36.10 -32.85
CA ASN A 21 -35.73 -34.75 -33.35
C ASN A 21 -34.45 -33.92 -33.23
N GLU A 22 -33.98 -33.45 -34.39
CA GLU A 22 -32.95 -32.45 -34.57
C GLU A 22 -33.27 -31.17 -33.79
N ARG A 23 -32.40 -30.80 -32.85
CA ARG A 23 -32.24 -29.41 -32.40
C ARG A 23 -30.76 -29.15 -32.18
N THR A 24 -30.25 -28.30 -33.06
CA THR A 24 -29.07 -27.43 -32.92
C THR A 24 -28.46 -27.40 -31.52
N ALA A 25 -27.32 -28.09 -31.38
CA ALA A 25 -26.39 -27.85 -30.30
C ALA A 25 -25.77 -26.46 -30.54
N GLU A 26 -26.21 -25.50 -29.74
CA GLU A 26 -25.51 -24.24 -29.54
C GLU A 26 -24.16 -24.58 -28.90
N GLN A 27 -23.10 -24.62 -29.72
CA GLN A 27 -21.73 -24.74 -29.25
C GLN A 27 -21.44 -23.52 -28.38
N VAL A 28 -21.45 -23.73 -27.07
CA VAL A 28 -20.75 -22.87 -26.11
C VAL A 28 -19.31 -22.75 -26.62
N PRO A 29 -18.78 -21.54 -26.89
CA PRO A 29 -17.39 -21.41 -27.27
C PRO A 29 -16.57 -21.82 -26.06
N MET A 30 -15.90 -22.99 -26.16
CA MET A 30 -14.78 -23.30 -25.31
C MET A 30 -13.77 -22.16 -25.49
N ILE A 31 -13.56 -21.41 -24.42
CA ILE A 31 -12.44 -20.49 -24.32
C ILE A 31 -11.20 -21.40 -24.37
N ASP A 32 -10.57 -21.48 -25.54
CA ASP A 32 -9.23 -22.05 -25.69
C ASP A 32 -8.30 -21.22 -24.81
N ILE A 33 -8.01 -21.74 -23.61
CA ILE A 33 -6.95 -21.21 -22.76
C ILE A 33 -5.65 -21.70 -23.39
N ASP A 34 -5.05 -20.81 -24.18
CA ASP A 34 -3.79 -20.97 -24.90
C ASP A 34 -2.73 -21.59 -23.95
N ALA A 35 -2.04 -22.66 -24.37
CA ALA A 35 -1.07 -23.39 -23.54
C ALA A 35 0.08 -22.49 -23.02
N ASP A 36 0.33 -21.36 -23.69
CA ASP A 36 1.27 -20.33 -23.26
C ASP A 36 0.78 -19.49 -22.06
N ASP A 37 -0.52 -19.27 -21.90
CA ASP A 37 -1.09 -18.54 -20.74
C ASP A 37 -1.04 -19.39 -19.46
N VAL A 38 -1.04 -20.72 -19.60
CA VAL A 38 -0.80 -21.64 -18.48
C VAL A 38 0.66 -21.52 -17.99
N ASN A 39 1.62 -21.33 -18.89
CA ASN A 39 3.06 -21.26 -18.56
C ASN A 39 3.48 -19.89 -18.00
N ARG A 40 2.87 -18.78 -18.44
CA ARG A 40 3.14 -17.40 -17.95
C ARG A 40 2.84 -17.16 -16.47
N ASN A 41 2.16 -18.13 -15.86
CA ASN A 41 1.75 -18.15 -14.47
C ASN A 41 2.76 -18.81 -13.53
N ASP A 42 3.82 -19.41 -14.09
CA ASP A 42 4.86 -20.11 -13.35
C ASP A 42 6.16 -19.32 -13.37
N VAL A 43 6.91 -19.39 -12.26
CA VAL A 43 8.20 -18.70 -12.10
C VAL A 43 9.22 -19.18 -13.16
N ALA A 44 9.13 -20.46 -13.56
CA ALA A 44 10.01 -21.06 -14.55
C ALA A 44 10.00 -20.32 -15.90
N PHE A 45 8.85 -19.78 -16.32
CA PHE A 45 8.73 -18.98 -17.55
C PHE A 45 9.62 -17.73 -17.51
N TYR A 46 9.63 -17.02 -16.37
CA TYR A 46 10.44 -15.81 -16.21
C TYR A 46 11.92 -16.12 -16.02
N ASN A 47 12.24 -17.21 -15.31
CA ASN A 47 13.62 -17.67 -15.14
C ASN A 47 14.28 -17.98 -16.50
N GLN A 48 13.55 -18.59 -17.44
CA GLN A 48 14.06 -18.88 -18.78
C GLN A 48 14.41 -17.61 -19.56
N ARG A 49 13.70 -16.51 -19.30
CA ARG A 49 13.81 -15.20 -19.96
C ARG A 49 14.66 -14.18 -19.21
N SER A 50 15.31 -14.58 -18.13
CA SER A 50 16.14 -13.70 -17.29
C SER A 50 17.55 -14.25 -17.16
N ARG A 51 18.56 -13.38 -17.09
CA ARG A 51 19.96 -13.76 -16.79
C ARG A 51 20.54 -12.82 -15.75
N ILE A 52 21.45 -13.33 -14.94
CA ILE A 52 22.22 -12.55 -13.98
C ILE A 52 23.68 -12.56 -14.40
N VAL A 53 24.34 -11.41 -14.32
CA VAL A 53 25.79 -11.27 -14.40
C VAL A 53 26.24 -10.54 -13.13
N HIS A 54 27.12 -11.19 -12.36
CA HIS A 54 27.74 -10.57 -11.20
C HIS A 54 29.05 -9.91 -11.62
N ALA A 55 29.15 -8.60 -11.40
CA ALA A 55 30.38 -7.84 -11.59
C ALA A 55 31.00 -7.57 -10.23
N ASP A 56 31.59 -8.61 -9.63
CA ASP A 56 32.13 -8.58 -8.26
C ASP A 56 33.22 -7.50 -8.09
N ALA A 57 33.97 -7.19 -9.16
CA ALA A 57 35.01 -6.16 -9.13
C ALA A 57 34.47 -4.72 -9.03
N GLU A 58 33.21 -4.49 -9.41
CA GLU A 58 32.57 -3.17 -9.40
C GLU A 58 31.42 -3.06 -8.39
N GLU A 59 31.22 -4.09 -7.55
CA GLU A 59 30.11 -4.13 -6.60
C GLU A 59 28.72 -3.93 -7.26
N LYS A 60 28.52 -4.52 -8.44
CA LYS A 60 27.27 -4.40 -9.20
C LYS A 60 26.70 -5.75 -9.63
N MET A 61 25.38 -5.82 -9.66
CA MET A 61 24.59 -6.92 -10.22
C MET A 61 23.89 -6.43 -11.50
N ILE A 62 24.08 -7.15 -12.60
CA ILE A 62 23.43 -6.87 -13.89
C ILE A 62 22.38 -7.95 -14.15
N LEU A 63 21.15 -7.53 -14.43
CA LEU A 63 20.01 -8.37 -14.76
C LEU A 63 19.59 -8.09 -16.21
N LEU A 64 19.53 -9.15 -17.03
CA LEU A 64 19.15 -9.08 -18.44
C LEU A 64 17.81 -9.78 -18.64
N PHE A 65 16.91 -9.19 -19.42
CA PHE A 65 15.52 -9.65 -19.59
C PHE A 65 15.08 -9.72 -21.07
N ASP A 66 14.36 -10.78 -21.45
CA ASP A 66 13.72 -10.90 -22.78
C ASP A 66 12.21 -10.64 -22.71
N TYR A 67 11.82 -9.41 -22.99
CA TYR A 67 10.42 -8.95 -22.99
C TYR A 67 9.64 -9.24 -24.28
N ARG A 68 10.23 -9.88 -25.30
CA ARG A 68 9.59 -10.07 -26.61
C ARG A 68 8.39 -11.02 -26.55
N GLY A 69 7.25 -10.57 -27.08
CA GLY A 69 5.98 -11.30 -27.26
C GLY A 69 5.93 -12.18 -28.51
N LYS A 70 4.73 -12.64 -28.89
CA LYS A 70 4.52 -13.47 -30.10
C LYS A 70 4.55 -12.61 -31.36
N GLU A 71 4.00 -11.40 -31.29
CA GLU A 71 3.98 -10.44 -32.40
C GLU A 71 5.13 -9.43 -32.32
N LYS A 72 5.54 -8.90 -33.48
CA LYS A 72 6.59 -7.87 -33.54
C LYS A 72 6.13 -6.59 -32.85
N GLY A 73 6.82 -6.21 -31.78
CA GLY A 73 6.49 -5.02 -30.98
C GLY A 73 5.57 -5.28 -29.80
N GLU A 74 5.09 -6.52 -29.63
CA GLU A 74 4.31 -6.92 -28.45
C GLU A 74 5.24 -7.29 -27.30
N GLU A 75 4.95 -6.81 -26.09
CA GLU A 75 5.65 -7.23 -24.87
C GLU A 75 4.97 -8.45 -24.24
N CYS A 76 5.74 -9.33 -23.62
CA CYS A 76 5.20 -10.54 -22.99
C CYS A 76 4.40 -10.26 -21.70
N ILE A 77 4.48 -9.04 -21.15
CA ILE A 77 3.77 -8.64 -19.92
C ILE A 77 2.77 -7.54 -20.26
N HIS A 78 1.48 -7.83 -20.05
CA HIS A 78 0.38 -6.88 -20.22
C HIS A 78 -0.34 -6.63 -18.90
N TRP A 79 -1.10 -5.54 -18.79
CA TRP A 79 -1.86 -5.23 -17.56
C TRP A 79 -2.90 -6.30 -17.22
N LYS A 80 -3.49 -6.97 -18.22
CA LYS A 80 -4.45 -8.08 -18.03
C LYS A 80 -3.78 -9.24 -17.31
N HIS A 81 -2.55 -9.55 -17.70
CA HIS A 81 -1.74 -10.60 -17.08
C HIS A 81 -1.33 -10.23 -15.65
N LEU A 82 -0.85 -9.00 -15.42
CA LEU A 82 -0.56 -8.51 -14.06
C LEU A 82 -1.79 -8.55 -13.14
N LYS A 83 -2.97 -8.23 -13.68
CA LYS A 83 -4.24 -8.33 -12.96
C LYS A 83 -4.59 -9.79 -12.64
N ALA A 84 -4.42 -10.72 -13.58
CA ALA A 84 -4.65 -12.15 -13.36
C ALA A 84 -3.71 -12.73 -12.29
N LEU A 85 -2.42 -12.38 -12.31
CA LEU A 85 -1.45 -12.81 -11.30
C LEU A 85 -1.81 -12.27 -9.90
N LYS A 86 -2.26 -11.02 -9.84
CA LYS A 86 -2.70 -10.39 -8.59
C LYS A 86 -3.97 -11.05 -8.05
N ASP A 87 -4.98 -11.24 -8.88
CA ASP A 87 -6.27 -11.83 -8.50
C ASP A 87 -6.11 -13.32 -8.14
N GLY A 88 -5.17 -14.01 -8.79
CA GLY A 88 -4.74 -15.37 -8.43
C GLY A 88 -3.79 -15.47 -7.22
N ASN A 89 -3.50 -14.34 -6.55
CA ASN A 89 -2.62 -14.24 -5.39
C ASN A 89 -1.21 -14.86 -5.60
N LYS A 90 -0.71 -14.87 -6.85
CA LYS A 90 0.60 -15.45 -7.24
C LYS A 90 1.75 -14.48 -6.97
N TRP A 91 1.95 -14.10 -5.70
CA TRP A 91 2.96 -13.10 -5.31
C TRP A 91 4.40 -13.53 -5.53
N GLY A 92 4.68 -14.85 -5.53
CA GLY A 92 6.02 -15.36 -5.87
C GLY A 92 6.43 -14.96 -7.29
N VAL A 93 5.50 -15.01 -8.25
CA VAL A 93 5.73 -14.60 -9.64
C VAL A 93 5.82 -13.08 -9.76
N LEU A 94 4.96 -12.33 -9.05
CA LEU A 94 5.00 -10.86 -9.07
C LEU A 94 6.27 -10.28 -8.46
N ARG A 95 6.93 -11.00 -7.55
CA ARG A 95 8.21 -10.63 -6.94
C ARG A 95 9.42 -11.01 -7.81
N HIS A 96 9.21 -11.72 -8.91
CA HIS A 96 10.29 -12.08 -9.81
C HIS A 96 10.95 -10.79 -10.38
N PRO A 97 12.29 -10.69 -10.42
CA PRO A 97 13.01 -9.47 -10.83
C PRO A 97 12.56 -8.88 -12.17
N MET A 98 12.30 -9.73 -13.18
CA MET A 98 11.78 -9.30 -14.48
C MET A 98 10.42 -8.58 -14.40
N VAL A 99 9.51 -9.07 -13.55
CA VAL A 99 8.17 -8.49 -13.37
C VAL A 99 8.24 -7.20 -12.56
N LEU A 100 9.05 -7.19 -11.49
CA LEU A 100 9.32 -5.98 -10.72
C LEU A 100 9.97 -4.90 -11.60
N HIS A 101 10.84 -5.30 -12.52
CA HIS A 101 11.54 -4.37 -13.42
C HIS A 101 10.56 -3.74 -14.40
N PHE A 102 9.71 -4.55 -15.02
CA PHE A 102 8.63 -4.07 -15.86
C PHE A 102 7.73 -3.07 -15.11
N VAL A 103 7.30 -3.43 -13.89
CA VAL A 103 6.47 -2.55 -13.05
C VAL A 103 7.19 -1.25 -12.74
N ASN A 104 8.48 -1.31 -12.41
CA ASN A 104 9.29 -0.13 -12.10
C ASN A 104 9.42 0.83 -13.29
N GLU A 105 9.67 0.32 -14.48
CA GLU A 105 9.75 1.15 -15.69
C GLU A 105 8.42 1.88 -15.96
N ARG A 106 7.30 1.16 -15.85
CA ARG A 106 5.97 1.78 -16.01
C ARG A 106 5.63 2.79 -14.90
N LEU A 107 6.12 2.59 -13.68
CA LEU A 107 6.02 3.59 -12.61
C LEU A 107 6.81 4.85 -12.94
N VAL A 108 8.04 4.71 -13.42
CA VAL A 108 8.94 5.83 -13.78
C VAL A 108 8.37 6.63 -14.95
N GLU A 109 7.78 5.97 -15.95
CA GLU A 109 7.06 6.64 -17.04
C GLU A 109 5.86 7.47 -16.51
N SER A 110 5.09 6.88 -15.59
CA SER A 110 3.93 7.52 -14.96
C SER A 110 4.28 8.59 -13.90
N ALA A 111 5.56 8.76 -13.58
CA ALA A 111 6.00 9.64 -12.49
C ALA A 111 5.69 11.12 -12.76
N VAL A 112 5.74 11.57 -14.01
CA VAL A 112 5.43 12.97 -14.37
C VAL A 112 3.97 13.29 -14.08
N PHE A 113 3.06 12.39 -14.47
CA PHE A 113 1.64 12.54 -14.20
C PHE A 113 1.36 12.55 -12.68
N TYR A 114 2.03 11.68 -11.93
CA TYR A 114 1.92 11.66 -10.47
C TYR A 114 2.47 12.94 -9.81
N LEU A 115 3.62 13.45 -10.27
CA LEU A 115 4.20 14.71 -9.79
C LEU A 115 3.27 15.89 -10.08
N ALA A 116 2.73 15.97 -11.30
CA ALA A 116 1.77 17.02 -11.67
C ALA A 116 0.54 16.99 -10.74
N HIS A 117 0.03 15.80 -10.39
CA HIS A 117 -1.06 15.66 -9.44
C HIS A 117 -0.69 16.11 -8.01
N ILE A 118 0.51 15.78 -7.53
CA ILE A 118 1.00 16.26 -6.21
C ILE A 118 1.09 17.79 -6.21
N VAL A 119 1.71 18.38 -7.24
CA VAL A 119 1.89 19.82 -7.35
C VAL A 119 0.54 20.55 -7.44
N ALA A 120 -0.38 20.05 -8.27
CA ALA A 120 -1.72 20.61 -8.38
C ALA A 120 -2.48 20.57 -7.05
N PHE A 121 -2.42 19.44 -6.32
CA PHE A 121 -3.09 19.31 -5.02
C PHE A 121 -2.42 20.17 -3.94
N PHE A 122 -1.10 20.30 -3.97
CA PHE A 122 -0.36 21.17 -3.06
C PHE A 122 -0.71 22.65 -3.30
N PHE A 123 -0.83 23.08 -4.56
CA PHE A 123 -1.32 24.42 -4.87
C PHE A 123 -2.74 24.64 -4.37
N PHE A 124 -3.63 23.65 -4.52
CA PHE A 124 -4.97 23.69 -3.93
C PHE A 124 -4.94 23.85 -2.40
N LEU A 125 -4.05 23.15 -1.70
CA LEU A 125 -3.88 23.31 -0.26
C LEU A 125 -3.41 24.72 0.12
N LEU A 126 -2.41 25.25 -0.58
CA LEU A 126 -1.91 26.60 -0.33
C LEU A 126 -3.00 27.65 -0.57
N LEU A 127 -3.79 27.48 -1.63
CA LEU A 127 -4.93 28.35 -1.93
C LEU A 127 -5.98 28.28 -0.82
N LEU A 128 -6.35 27.07 -0.38
CA LEU A 128 -7.31 26.87 0.70
C LEU A 128 -6.81 27.48 2.02
N SER A 129 -5.53 27.28 2.36
CA SER A 129 -4.91 27.88 3.54
C SER A 129 -4.86 29.41 3.45
N SER A 130 -4.52 29.97 2.30
CA SER A 130 -4.54 31.43 2.08
C SER A 130 -5.95 32.01 2.22
N HIS A 131 -6.97 31.29 1.76
CA HIS A 131 -8.37 31.70 1.86
C HIS A 131 -8.88 31.77 3.31
N ILE A 132 -8.31 30.98 4.23
CA ILE A 132 -8.65 31.04 5.66
C ILE A 132 -8.23 32.38 6.26
N PHE A 133 -7.04 32.87 5.91
CA PHE A 133 -6.47 34.08 6.49
C PHE A 133 -7.09 35.34 5.89
N ASP A 134 -7.42 35.32 4.60
CA ASP A 134 -7.90 36.48 3.88
C ASP A 134 -8.91 36.08 2.79
N LYS A 135 -10.15 36.53 2.97
CA LYS A 135 -11.30 36.18 2.14
C LYS A 135 -11.44 37.19 1.01
N ASP A 136 -11.25 36.71 -0.22
CA ASP A 136 -11.46 37.49 -1.43
C ASP A 136 -12.40 36.76 -2.38
N THR A 137 -13.31 37.50 -3.02
CA THR A 137 -14.22 36.96 -4.04
C THR A 137 -13.47 36.31 -5.22
N CYS A 138 -12.27 36.80 -5.55
CA CYS A 138 -11.40 36.19 -6.55
C CYS A 138 -10.90 34.80 -6.11
N LYS A 139 -10.53 34.66 -4.83
CA LYS A 139 -10.09 33.38 -4.25
C LYS A 139 -11.27 32.40 -4.19
N ASP A 140 -12.49 32.86 -3.89
CA ASP A 140 -13.71 32.02 -3.89
C ASP A 140 -13.96 31.38 -5.26
N VAL A 141 -13.89 32.18 -6.33
CA VAL A 141 -14.04 31.70 -7.71
C VAL A 141 -12.91 30.73 -8.06
N LEU A 142 -11.67 31.04 -7.69
CA LEU A 142 -10.52 30.19 -7.99
C LEU A 142 -10.60 28.84 -7.26
N VAL A 143 -10.92 28.82 -5.96
CA VAL A 143 -11.12 27.59 -5.18
C VAL A 143 -12.26 26.77 -5.77
N THR A 144 -13.38 27.41 -6.11
CA THR A 144 -14.53 26.72 -6.72
C THR A 144 -14.16 26.11 -8.08
N LEU A 145 -13.42 26.83 -8.92
CA LEU A 145 -12.92 26.33 -10.21
C LEU A 145 -12.03 25.09 -10.01
N PHE A 146 -11.10 25.14 -9.06
CA PHE A 146 -10.26 23.98 -8.72
C PHE A 146 -11.10 22.79 -8.26
N VAL A 147 -12.06 22.99 -7.36
CA VAL A 147 -12.95 21.92 -6.87
C VAL A 147 -13.72 21.28 -8.02
N ILE A 148 -14.25 22.07 -8.96
CA ILE A 148 -14.98 21.55 -10.14
C ILE A 148 -14.05 20.69 -11.02
N VAL A 149 -12.83 21.16 -11.30
CA VAL A 149 -11.84 20.42 -12.10
C VAL A 149 -11.46 19.10 -11.40
N PHE A 150 -11.20 19.12 -10.10
CA PHE A 150 -10.88 17.90 -9.33
C PHE A 150 -12.06 16.93 -9.27
N LEU A 151 -13.29 17.43 -9.10
CA LEU A 151 -14.50 16.61 -9.16
C LEU A 151 -14.64 15.93 -10.53
N PHE A 152 -14.37 16.65 -11.62
CA PHE A 152 -14.41 16.09 -12.96
C PHE A 152 -13.39 14.95 -13.14
N PHE A 153 -12.14 15.14 -12.73
CA PHE A 153 -11.12 14.07 -12.77
C PHE A 153 -11.49 12.88 -11.89
N MET A 154 -12.09 13.12 -10.72
CA MET A 154 -12.57 12.07 -9.83
C MET A 154 -13.72 11.28 -10.45
N MET A 155 -14.66 11.95 -11.12
CA MET A 155 -15.76 11.30 -11.85
C MET A 155 -15.24 10.44 -13.01
N ILE A 156 -14.27 10.92 -13.79
CA ILE A 156 -13.61 10.13 -14.84
C ILE A 156 -12.97 8.88 -14.23
N LYS A 157 -12.19 9.06 -13.15
CA LYS A 157 -11.54 7.94 -12.45
C LYS A 157 -12.55 6.92 -11.93
N GLY A 158 -13.67 7.38 -11.38
CA GLY A 158 -14.78 6.54 -10.94
C GLY A 158 -15.41 5.76 -12.09
N ALA A 159 -15.69 6.44 -13.21
CA ALA A 159 -16.31 5.83 -14.40
C ALA A 159 -15.42 4.76 -15.05
N ILE A 160 -14.11 5.04 -15.20
CA ILE A 160 -13.14 4.08 -15.74
C ILE A 160 -13.08 2.84 -14.86
N LYS A 161 -13.01 3.04 -13.54
CA LYS A 161 -12.96 1.92 -12.61
C LYS A 161 -14.25 1.10 -12.58
N ALA A 162 -15.40 1.75 -12.71
CA ALA A 162 -16.69 1.08 -12.79
C ALA A 162 -16.85 0.25 -14.07
N ARG A 163 -16.35 0.73 -15.22
CA ARG A 163 -16.42 -0.01 -16.49
C ARG A 163 -15.51 -1.24 -16.53
N ILE A 164 -14.30 -1.13 -15.98
CA ILE A 164 -13.24 -2.16 -16.17
C ILE A 164 -13.17 -3.13 -14.99
N SER A 165 -13.58 -2.72 -13.79
CA SER A 165 -13.47 -3.55 -12.59
C SER A 165 -14.80 -4.22 -12.26
N LYS A 166 -14.86 -5.54 -12.47
CA LYS A 166 -16.02 -6.38 -12.10
C LYS A 166 -16.29 -6.41 -10.58
N SER A 167 -15.29 -6.07 -9.76
CA SER A 167 -15.42 -5.87 -8.32
C SER A 167 -14.67 -4.61 -7.89
N ILE A 168 -15.33 -3.75 -7.11
CA ILE A 168 -14.74 -2.54 -6.54
C ILE A 168 -14.24 -2.89 -5.14
N SER A 169 -12.97 -2.59 -4.84
CA SER A 169 -12.41 -2.78 -3.50
C SER A 169 -13.11 -1.86 -2.49
N LEU A 170 -13.53 -2.40 -1.34
CA LEU A 170 -14.13 -1.61 -0.25
C LEU A 170 -13.24 -0.43 0.17
N TRP A 171 -11.92 -0.63 0.21
CA TRP A 171 -10.96 0.45 0.51
C TRP A 171 -10.95 1.56 -0.54
N PHE A 172 -11.19 1.22 -1.81
CA PHE A 172 -11.35 2.22 -2.84
C PHE A 172 -12.62 3.04 -2.62
N VAL A 173 -13.75 2.40 -2.27
CA VAL A 173 -15.01 3.09 -1.98
C VAL A 173 -14.82 4.06 -0.82
N ILE A 174 -14.25 3.61 0.30
CA ILE A 174 -14.00 4.48 1.47
C ILE A 174 -13.15 5.69 1.08
N ALA A 175 -12.01 5.48 0.41
CA ALA A 175 -11.11 6.57 0.03
C ALA A 175 -11.75 7.52 -1.00
N TYR A 176 -12.53 6.97 -1.93
CA TYR A 176 -13.26 7.76 -2.94
C TYR A 176 -14.33 8.63 -2.28
N THR A 177 -15.17 8.03 -1.42
CA THR A 177 -16.22 8.74 -0.67
C THR A 177 -15.62 9.80 0.24
N PHE A 178 -14.52 9.51 0.94
CA PHE A 178 -13.85 10.48 1.79
C PHE A 178 -13.35 11.69 0.98
N ASN A 179 -12.77 11.47 -0.20
CA ASN A 179 -12.32 12.56 -1.08
C ASN A 179 -13.50 13.40 -1.59
N ILE A 180 -14.58 12.76 -2.03
CA ILE A 180 -15.81 13.47 -2.43
C ILE A 180 -16.38 14.28 -1.26
N LEU A 181 -16.41 13.72 -0.05
CA LEU A 181 -16.88 14.42 1.14
C LEU A 181 -16.02 15.65 1.43
N THR A 182 -14.69 15.56 1.28
CA THR A 182 -13.79 16.71 1.41
C THR A 182 -14.10 17.79 0.38
N LEU A 183 -14.30 17.42 -0.89
CA LEU A 183 -14.62 18.37 -1.96
C LEU A 183 -15.97 19.06 -1.71
N ILE A 184 -16.99 18.30 -1.30
CA ILE A 184 -18.29 18.84 -0.89
C ILE A 184 -18.14 19.76 0.33
N GLY A 185 -17.36 19.36 1.33
CA GLY A 185 -17.07 20.18 2.51
C GLY A 185 -16.37 21.48 2.17
N THR A 186 -15.42 21.47 1.21
CA THR A 186 -14.75 22.68 0.73
C THR A 186 -15.69 23.60 -0.06
N LEU A 187 -16.58 23.03 -0.87
CA LEU A 187 -17.60 23.80 -1.59
C LEU A 187 -18.61 24.41 -0.61
N ALA A 188 -19.08 23.63 0.36
CA ALA A 188 -19.93 24.11 1.43
C ALA A 188 -19.24 25.25 2.18
N TYR A 189 -17.93 25.17 2.44
CA TYR A 189 -17.18 26.23 3.12
C TYR A 189 -17.14 27.55 2.38
N VAL A 190 -16.95 27.53 1.07
CA VAL A 190 -16.94 28.74 0.25
C VAL A 190 -18.35 29.35 0.17
N TRP A 191 -19.40 28.54 0.02
CA TRP A 191 -20.74 29.04 -0.34
C TRP A 191 -21.73 29.17 0.82
N LEU A 192 -21.58 28.44 1.94
CA LEU A 192 -22.47 28.59 3.11
C LEU A 192 -22.54 30.01 3.67
N PRO A 193 -21.42 30.77 3.79
CA PRO A 193 -21.47 32.14 4.29
C PRO A 193 -22.42 33.01 3.47
N HIS A 194 -22.40 32.88 2.14
CA HIS A 194 -23.30 33.60 1.24
C HIS A 194 -24.74 33.13 1.34
N LEU A 195 -24.97 31.82 1.45
CA LEU A 195 -26.33 31.27 1.59
C LEU A 195 -27.00 31.72 2.89
N PHE A 196 -26.25 31.76 3.98
CA PHE A 196 -26.79 32.17 5.27
C PHE A 196 -26.95 33.69 5.40
N GLU A 197 -26.38 34.52 4.53
CA GLU A 197 -26.66 35.96 4.53
C GLU A 197 -28.14 36.26 4.21
N TYR A 198 -28.83 35.33 3.53
CA TYR A 198 -30.24 35.47 3.14
C TYR A 198 -31.25 34.98 4.19
N ASP A 199 -30.82 34.32 5.28
CA ASP A 199 -31.71 33.71 6.28
C ASP A 199 -31.27 34.04 7.73
N ASP A 200 -32.22 34.49 8.55
CA ASP A 200 -32.02 34.95 9.94
C ASP A 200 -32.18 33.82 10.99
N PHE A 201 -32.42 32.58 10.57
CA PHE A 201 -32.73 31.47 11.48
C PHE A 201 -31.50 30.96 12.28
N HIS A 202 -31.59 30.97 13.62
CA HIS A 202 -30.61 30.45 14.60
C HIS A 202 -29.13 30.88 14.42
N GLN A 203 -28.83 32.15 14.75
CA GLN A 203 -27.47 32.71 14.70
C GLN A 203 -26.39 31.91 15.45
N GLU A 204 -26.71 31.30 16.60
CA GLU A 204 -25.74 30.51 17.37
C GLU A 204 -25.26 29.26 16.61
N VAL A 205 -26.20 28.52 16.01
CA VAL A 205 -25.90 27.30 15.23
C VAL A 205 -25.15 27.66 13.97
N LYS A 206 -25.54 28.75 13.30
CA LYS A 206 -24.84 29.30 12.13
C LYS A 206 -23.38 29.63 12.45
N THR A 207 -23.13 30.27 13.59
CA THR A 207 -21.76 30.62 14.03
C THR A 207 -20.91 29.38 14.27
N ILE A 208 -21.47 28.36 14.94
CA ILE A 208 -20.75 27.09 15.19
C ILE A 208 -20.42 26.38 13.88
N ILE A 209 -21.39 26.26 12.96
CA ILE A 209 -21.19 25.60 11.67
C ILE A 209 -20.14 26.35 10.84
N LEU A 210 -20.24 27.68 10.76
CA LEU A 210 -19.29 28.50 10.00
C LEU A 210 -17.87 28.45 10.57
N TRP A 211 -17.70 28.20 11.86
CA TRP A 211 -16.38 28.06 12.48
C TRP A 211 -15.80 26.65 12.35
N ALA A 212 -16.63 25.61 12.50
CA ALA A 212 -16.17 24.22 12.44
C ALA A 212 -15.87 23.75 11.01
N LEU A 213 -16.67 24.20 10.03
CA LEU A 213 -16.61 23.71 8.66
C LEU A 213 -15.27 24.03 7.93
N PRO A 214 -14.67 25.23 8.05
CA PRO A 214 -13.32 25.50 7.52
C PRO A 214 -12.26 24.56 8.12
N ILE A 215 -12.31 24.34 9.44
CA ILE A 215 -11.35 23.48 10.15
C ILE A 215 -11.43 22.05 9.61
N ILE A 216 -12.66 21.50 9.49
CA ILE A 216 -12.89 20.16 8.97
C ILE A 216 -12.45 20.06 7.51
N ALA A 217 -12.79 21.05 6.67
CA ALA A 217 -12.42 21.05 5.26
C ALA A 217 -10.89 21.03 5.07
N VAL A 218 -10.16 21.87 5.82
CA VAL A 218 -8.70 22.00 5.73
C VAL A 218 -8.00 20.76 6.26
N MET A 219 -8.40 20.28 7.45
CA MET A 219 -7.85 19.05 8.03
C MET A 219 -8.09 17.85 7.09
N SER A 220 -9.29 17.75 6.53
CA SER A 220 -9.62 16.68 5.58
C SER A 220 -8.83 16.80 4.28
N ALA A 221 -8.56 18.01 3.79
CA ALA A 221 -7.72 18.24 2.62
C ALA A 221 -6.26 17.80 2.87
N TRP A 222 -5.69 18.11 4.03
CA TRP A 222 -4.35 17.65 4.42
C TRP A 222 -4.27 16.12 4.54
N ILE A 223 -5.28 15.47 5.12
CA ILE A 223 -5.35 14.00 5.18
C ILE A 223 -5.42 13.39 3.77
N ASN A 224 -6.20 13.99 2.86
CA ASN A 224 -6.24 13.58 1.45
C ASN A 224 -4.88 13.75 0.76
N PHE A 225 -4.12 14.79 1.08
CA PHE A 225 -2.78 14.97 0.55
C PHE A 225 -1.83 13.85 1.02
N LEU A 226 -1.85 13.50 2.31
CA LEU A 226 -1.10 12.34 2.82
C LEU A 226 -1.52 11.05 2.09
N TYR A 227 -2.81 10.86 1.80
CA TYR A 227 -3.27 9.73 1.01
C TYR A 227 -2.66 9.69 -0.41
N ILE A 228 -2.51 10.85 -1.06
CA ILE A 228 -1.85 10.96 -2.36
C ILE A 228 -0.36 10.63 -2.24
N LEU A 229 0.32 11.15 -1.21
CA LEU A 229 1.75 10.90 -0.93
C LEU A 229 2.07 9.45 -0.58
N ARG A 230 1.08 8.61 -0.29
CA ARG A 230 1.28 7.18 0.01
C ARG A 230 2.00 6.40 -1.09
N LYS A 231 2.03 6.86 -2.34
CA LYS A 231 2.75 6.19 -3.44
C LYS A 231 4.23 6.56 -3.52
N SER A 232 4.60 7.68 -2.87
CA SER A 232 5.96 8.21 -2.82
C SER A 232 6.87 7.36 -1.91
N PRO A 233 8.20 7.60 -1.84
CA PRO A 233 9.08 6.94 -0.88
C PRO A 233 8.61 7.10 0.58
N TYR A 234 7.91 8.19 0.90
CA TYR A 234 7.34 8.43 2.22
C TYR A 234 6.11 7.56 2.53
N GLY A 235 5.59 6.84 1.54
CA GLY A 235 4.42 5.98 1.68
C GLY A 235 4.57 4.87 2.71
N ILE A 236 5.81 4.40 2.93
CA ILE A 236 6.16 3.47 4.01
C ILE A 236 5.77 4.09 5.35
N TYR A 237 6.27 5.28 5.68
CA TYR A 237 5.98 5.97 6.93
C TYR A 237 4.49 6.28 7.11
N ILE A 238 3.80 6.70 6.04
CA ILE A 238 2.35 6.96 6.09
C ILE A 238 1.59 5.67 6.42
N PHE A 239 1.99 4.55 5.82
CA PHE A 239 1.38 3.25 6.12
C PHE A 239 1.69 2.80 7.55
N MET A 240 2.93 3.00 8.02
CA MET A 240 3.32 2.71 9.40
C MET A 240 2.46 3.53 10.38
N MET A 241 2.31 4.83 10.15
CA MET A 241 1.48 5.73 10.97
C MET A 241 0.02 5.27 11.02
N VAL A 242 -0.60 4.91 9.90
CA VAL A 242 -2.00 4.43 9.89
C VAL A 242 -2.16 3.14 10.70
N ARG A 243 -1.18 2.23 10.65
CA ARG A 243 -1.22 1.00 11.44
C ARG A 243 -0.97 1.27 12.94
N ILE A 244 -0.06 2.19 13.27
CA ILE A 244 0.14 2.65 14.65
C ILE A 244 -1.16 3.28 15.18
N LEU A 245 -1.81 4.14 14.39
CA LEU A 245 -3.09 4.75 14.77
C LEU A 245 -4.19 3.70 14.98
N LYS A 246 -4.24 2.65 14.14
CA LYS A 246 -5.17 1.54 14.34
C LYS A 246 -4.87 0.76 15.62
N SER A 247 -3.60 0.48 15.88
CA SER A 247 -3.17 -0.19 17.13
C SER A 247 -3.52 0.65 18.36
N PHE A 248 -3.22 1.94 18.31
CA PHE A 248 -3.62 2.91 19.32
C PHE A 248 -5.14 2.93 19.51
N GLY A 249 -5.94 2.89 18.44
CA GLY A 249 -7.41 2.82 18.54
C GLY A 249 -7.92 1.58 19.29
N HIS A 250 -7.27 0.43 19.11
CA HIS A 250 -7.59 -0.77 19.90
C HIS A 250 -7.31 -0.58 21.39
N ILE A 251 -6.15 -0.01 21.72
CA ILE A 251 -5.75 0.28 23.10
C ILE A 251 -6.64 1.36 23.72
N ALA A 252 -6.99 2.40 22.94
CA ALA A 252 -7.84 3.52 23.35
C ALA A 252 -9.23 3.06 23.81
N THR A 253 -9.68 1.87 23.40
CA THR A 253 -10.95 1.28 23.87
C THR A 253 -10.94 0.99 25.37
N ILE A 254 -9.77 0.65 25.94
CA ILE A 254 -9.60 0.48 27.39
C ILE A 254 -9.40 1.84 28.05
N TRP A 255 -8.68 2.73 27.38
CA TRP A 255 -8.21 3.97 27.98
C TRP A 255 -9.26 5.09 28.04
N ILE A 256 -10.07 5.25 27.00
CA ILE A 256 -11.11 6.29 26.95
C ILE A 256 -12.09 6.15 28.13
N PRO A 257 -12.63 4.94 28.45
CA PRO A 257 -13.44 4.76 29.65
C PRO A 257 -12.71 5.11 30.95
N THR A 258 -11.44 4.73 31.09
CA THR A 258 -10.62 5.07 32.27
C THR A 258 -10.46 6.59 32.41
N LEU A 259 -10.14 7.29 31.31
CA LEU A 259 -10.01 8.74 31.27
C LEU A 259 -11.33 9.44 31.63
N ILE A 260 -12.45 8.98 31.06
CA ILE A 260 -13.78 9.51 31.38
C ILE A 260 -14.12 9.27 32.87
N SER A 261 -13.79 8.09 33.40
CA SER A 261 -14.05 7.77 34.81
C SER A 261 -13.27 8.68 35.77
N PHE A 262 -11.97 8.90 35.52
CA PHE A 262 -11.18 9.84 36.32
C PHE A 262 -11.62 11.28 36.13
N SER A 263 -12.01 11.67 34.91
CA SER A 263 -12.54 13.01 34.66
C SER A 263 -13.80 13.29 35.49
N PHE A 264 -14.70 12.31 35.62
CA PHE A 264 -15.87 12.45 36.49
C PHE A 264 -15.52 12.44 37.97
N ALA A 265 -14.53 11.63 38.39
CA ALA A 265 -14.05 11.64 39.77
C ALA A 265 -13.45 13.01 40.16
N PHE A 266 -12.62 13.60 39.29
CA PHE A 266 -12.09 14.95 39.47
C PHE A 266 -13.21 15.99 39.48
N HIS A 267 -14.14 15.92 38.54
CA HIS A 267 -15.27 16.86 38.50
C HIS A 267 -16.15 16.78 39.76
N LEU A 268 -16.34 15.59 40.35
CA LEU A 268 -17.10 15.43 41.60
C LEU A 268 -16.36 16.00 42.79
N ILE A 269 -15.07 15.70 42.93
CA ILE A 269 -14.28 16.07 44.11
C ILE A 269 -13.88 17.55 44.09
N LEU A 270 -13.59 18.11 42.90
CA LEU A 270 -13.14 19.49 42.74
C LEU A 270 -14.28 20.47 42.45
N ARG A 271 -15.53 20.01 42.35
CA ARG A 271 -16.72 20.81 41.97
C ARG A 271 -16.84 22.14 42.70
N ASP A 272 -16.54 22.14 43.99
CA ASP A 272 -16.74 23.29 44.88
C ASP A 272 -15.39 23.88 45.37
N SER A 273 -14.29 23.51 44.72
CA SER A 273 -12.93 23.93 45.10
C SER A 273 -12.50 25.28 44.53
N GLY A 274 -13.27 25.83 43.56
CA GLY A 274 -12.93 27.07 42.85
C GLY A 274 -11.80 26.92 41.82
N VAL A 275 -11.42 25.67 41.48
CA VAL A 275 -10.39 25.38 40.48
C VAL A 275 -11.05 25.18 39.11
N GLU A 276 -10.83 26.11 38.18
CA GLU A 276 -11.23 25.95 36.78
C GLU A 276 -10.55 24.70 36.16
N PRO A 277 -11.22 23.90 35.32
CA PRO A 277 -12.58 24.01 34.79
C PRO A 277 -13.62 23.20 35.60
N TRP A 278 -13.30 22.74 36.81
CA TRP A 278 -14.19 21.93 37.64
C TRP A 278 -15.02 22.79 38.58
N GLU A 279 -15.57 23.91 38.08
CA GLU A 279 -16.39 24.81 38.87
C GLU A 279 -17.79 24.25 39.15
N SER A 280 -18.48 24.87 40.11
CA SER A 280 -19.78 24.40 40.56
C SER A 280 -20.88 24.69 39.56
N SER A 281 -21.80 23.73 39.42
CA SER A 281 -23.00 23.80 38.56
C SER A 281 -23.88 25.02 38.85
N ASP A 282 -23.69 25.66 40.01
CA ASP A 282 -24.43 26.83 40.45
C ASP A 282 -24.14 28.08 39.60
N THR A 283 -22.94 28.19 39.02
CA THR A 283 -22.58 29.24 38.04
C THR A 283 -23.37 29.10 36.72
N TYR A 284 -23.92 27.91 36.43
CA TYR A 284 -24.54 27.55 35.14
C TYR A 284 -25.96 26.99 35.25
N LYS A 285 -26.70 27.30 36.33
CA LYS A 285 -28.08 26.81 36.56
C LYS A 285 -29.04 27.06 35.37
N ASN A 286 -28.87 28.19 34.67
CA ASN A 286 -29.68 28.59 33.52
C ASN A 286 -29.01 28.29 32.15
N ALA A 287 -27.91 27.55 32.13
CA ALA A 287 -27.16 27.32 30.89
C ALA A 287 -27.80 26.25 30.00
N THR A 288 -27.72 26.46 28.68
CA THR A 288 -28.17 25.53 27.64
C THR A 288 -27.48 24.17 27.78
N MET A 289 -28.15 23.10 27.34
CA MET A 289 -27.62 21.72 27.39
C MET A 289 -26.24 21.59 26.72
N LEU A 290 -25.99 22.35 25.65
CA LEU A 290 -24.68 22.43 24.98
C LEU A 290 -23.58 23.00 25.88
N HIS A 291 -23.91 24.00 26.70
CA HIS A 291 -22.95 24.62 27.60
C HIS A 291 -22.54 23.64 28.71
N LYS A 292 -23.51 22.88 29.24
CA LYS A 292 -23.25 21.81 30.22
C LYS A 292 -22.36 20.71 29.63
N LEU A 293 -22.59 20.33 28.37
CA LEU A 293 -21.74 19.38 27.66
C LEU A 293 -20.32 19.92 27.45
N PHE A 294 -20.18 21.21 27.13
CA PHE A 294 -18.88 21.85 26.94
C PHE A 294 -18.04 21.85 28.22
N VAL A 295 -18.63 22.15 29.38
CA VAL A 295 -17.94 22.06 30.68
C VAL A 295 -17.43 20.65 30.96
N VAL A 296 -18.24 19.63 30.66
CA VAL A 296 -17.81 18.21 30.79
C VAL A 296 -16.67 17.89 29.82
N LEU A 297 -16.76 18.32 28.57
CA LEU A 297 -15.68 18.13 27.59
C LEU A 297 -14.39 18.84 27.99
N GLN A 298 -14.48 20.02 28.61
CA GLN A 298 -13.33 20.75 29.11
C GLN A 298 -12.66 20.02 30.30
N ALA A 299 -13.45 19.46 31.22
CA ALA A 299 -12.95 18.62 32.30
C ALA A 299 -12.25 17.34 31.78
N VAL A 300 -12.85 16.69 30.77
CA VAL A 300 -12.26 15.53 30.09
C VAL A 300 -10.95 15.91 29.40
N THR A 301 -10.93 17.07 28.74
CA THR A 301 -9.73 17.58 28.05
C THR A 301 -8.62 17.89 29.05
N LYS A 302 -8.90 18.53 30.18
CA LYS A 302 -7.89 18.79 31.23
C LYS A 302 -7.39 17.50 31.88
N THR A 303 -8.27 16.51 32.07
CA THR A 303 -7.85 15.18 32.53
C THR A 303 -6.95 14.50 31.47
N SER A 304 -7.20 14.72 30.18
CA SER A 304 -6.34 14.24 29.10
C SER A 304 -4.98 14.93 29.04
N THR A 305 -4.89 16.25 29.33
CA THR A 305 -3.59 16.96 29.35
C THR A 305 -2.74 16.51 30.53
N MET A 306 -3.38 16.27 31.70
CA MET A 306 -2.70 15.67 32.85
C MET A 306 -2.09 14.30 32.53
N MET A 307 -2.76 13.49 31.72
CA MET A 307 -2.26 12.18 31.30
C MET A 307 -1.00 12.27 30.42
N ILE A 308 -0.80 13.36 29.67
CA ILE A 308 0.40 13.59 28.85
C ILE A 308 1.60 13.97 29.74
N GLY A 309 1.36 14.35 30.99
CA GLY A 309 2.36 14.82 31.95
C GLY A 309 2.29 16.33 32.22
N GLU A 310 1.37 17.05 31.59
CA GLU A 310 1.05 18.45 31.92
C GLU A 310 0.10 18.48 33.13
N VAL A 311 0.61 18.04 34.28
CA VAL A 311 -0.14 18.13 35.54
C VAL A 311 0.13 19.49 36.16
N ASP A 312 -0.80 20.43 35.98
CA ASP A 312 -0.84 21.68 36.73
C ASP A 312 -1.32 21.41 38.17
N ALA A 313 -0.50 20.65 38.90
CA ALA A 313 -0.81 20.10 40.22
C ALA A 313 -0.87 21.19 41.28
N ASP A 314 -0.22 22.34 41.07
CA ASP A 314 -0.12 23.42 42.05
C ASP A 314 -1.50 23.95 42.45
N ASN A 315 -2.40 24.07 41.47
CA ASN A 315 -3.78 24.49 41.69
C ASN A 315 -4.62 23.44 42.45
N ILE A 316 -4.32 22.15 42.29
CA ILE A 316 -5.07 21.04 42.90
C ILE A 316 -4.55 20.74 44.31
N LEU A 317 -3.23 20.76 44.50
CA LEU A 317 -2.54 20.62 45.78
C LEU A 317 -2.78 21.85 46.67
N GLY A 318 -2.98 23.03 46.07
CA GLY A 318 -3.33 24.27 46.76
C GLY A 318 -4.63 24.21 47.56
N THR A 319 -5.53 23.26 47.25
CA THR A 319 -6.80 23.06 47.98
C THR A 319 -6.60 22.54 49.42
N ARG A 320 -5.39 22.07 49.78
CA ARG A 320 -5.03 21.49 51.10
C ARG A 320 -5.92 20.33 51.55
N GLN A 321 -6.64 19.69 50.62
CA GLN A 321 -7.46 18.52 50.89
C GLN A 321 -6.68 17.24 50.55
N TRP A 322 -6.77 16.24 51.43
CA TRP A 322 -6.06 14.97 51.27
C TRP A 322 -6.68 14.09 50.18
N ILE A 323 -8.00 14.15 49.98
CA ILE A 323 -8.72 13.32 48.99
C ILE A 323 -8.31 13.65 47.53
N PRO A 324 -8.29 14.92 47.07
CA PRO A 324 -7.80 15.26 45.73
C PRO A 324 -6.34 14.86 45.53
N SER A 325 -5.50 15.05 46.55
CA SER A 325 -4.06 14.74 46.50
C SER A 325 -3.80 13.24 46.27
N ILE A 326 -4.54 12.38 46.98
CA ILE A 326 -4.48 10.92 46.77
C ILE A 326 -5.03 10.53 45.40
N LEU A 327 -6.12 11.17 44.95
CA LEU A 327 -6.71 10.90 43.65
C LEU A 327 -5.74 11.23 42.50
N VAL A 328 -5.06 12.39 42.55
CA VAL A 328 -4.03 12.77 41.58
C VAL A 328 -2.86 11.79 41.59
N LEU A 329 -2.38 11.38 42.78
CA LEU A 329 -1.30 10.41 42.90
C LEU A 329 -1.66 9.05 42.26
N ILE A 330 -2.85 8.52 42.56
CA ILE A 330 -3.34 7.26 41.98
C ILE A 330 -3.51 7.41 40.46
N PHE A 331 -4.08 8.53 40.02
CA PHE A 331 -4.24 8.84 38.62
C PHE A 331 -2.88 8.84 37.91
N GLU A 332 -1.87 9.52 38.44
CA GLU A 332 -0.56 9.65 37.80
C GLU A 332 0.19 8.33 37.73
N ILE A 333 0.14 7.50 38.79
CA ILE A 333 0.71 6.15 38.76
C ILE A 333 0.03 5.30 37.68
N ILE A 334 -1.30 5.33 37.60
CA ILE A 334 -2.03 4.52 36.63
C ILE A 334 -1.82 5.04 35.20
N THR A 335 -2.02 6.33 34.95
CA THR A 335 -2.09 6.86 33.59
C THR A 335 -0.72 7.22 33.01
N VAL A 336 0.12 7.92 33.77
CA VAL A 336 1.44 8.37 33.31
C VAL A 336 2.45 7.22 33.41
N ILE A 337 2.49 6.48 34.52
CA ILE A 337 3.52 5.44 34.72
C ILE A 337 3.14 4.12 34.07
N LEU A 338 1.91 3.62 34.22
CA LEU A 338 1.53 2.32 33.66
C LEU A 338 1.05 2.43 32.21
N LEU A 339 0.09 3.31 31.92
CA LEU A 339 -0.53 3.36 30.59
C LEU A 339 0.39 3.96 29.52
N MET A 340 1.09 5.07 29.78
CA MET A 340 1.99 5.67 28.78
C MET A 340 3.14 4.72 28.39
N ASN A 341 3.77 4.07 29.38
CA ASN A 341 4.86 3.12 29.14
C ASN A 341 4.37 1.85 28.42
N LEU A 342 3.13 1.41 28.68
CA LEU A 342 2.51 0.34 27.92
C LEU A 342 2.31 0.73 26.45
N MET A 343 1.93 1.98 26.15
CA MET A 343 1.76 2.42 24.76
C MET A 343 3.08 2.43 24.00
N VAL A 344 4.12 3.00 24.59
CA VAL A 344 5.43 3.13 23.96
C VAL A 344 6.03 1.75 23.72
N SER A 345 5.93 0.83 24.68
CA SER A 345 6.44 -0.54 24.53
C SER A 345 5.71 -1.33 23.43
N LEU A 346 4.39 -1.17 23.30
CA LEU A 346 3.62 -1.80 22.21
C LEU A 346 3.95 -1.18 20.85
N ALA A 347 4.11 0.14 20.78
CA ALA A 347 4.46 0.83 19.54
C ALA A 347 5.86 0.42 19.04
N VAL A 348 6.84 0.31 19.95
CA VAL A 348 8.23 -0.07 19.65
C VAL A 348 8.34 -1.55 19.28
N GLY A 349 7.62 -2.43 19.99
CA GLY A 349 7.63 -3.87 19.71
C GLY A 349 7.19 -4.24 18.29
N ASP A 350 6.31 -3.44 17.69
CA ASP A 350 5.73 -3.71 16.38
C ASP A 350 6.52 -3.11 15.19
N VAL A 351 7.53 -2.25 15.40
CA VAL A 351 8.11 -1.40 14.33
C VAL A 351 8.74 -2.21 13.20
N ASN A 352 9.45 -3.29 13.50
CA ASN A 352 10.18 -4.05 12.48
C ASN A 352 9.24 -4.88 11.60
N ASP A 353 8.30 -5.61 12.22
CA ASP A 353 7.25 -6.33 11.51
C ASP A 353 6.34 -5.37 10.74
N LEU A 354 6.13 -4.18 11.30
CA LEU A 354 5.41 -3.09 10.66
C LEU A 354 6.10 -2.62 9.38
N ARG A 355 7.42 -2.43 9.42
CA ARG A 355 8.22 -2.03 8.26
C ARG A 355 8.13 -3.08 7.14
N ASN A 356 8.38 -4.35 7.43
CA ASN A 356 8.33 -5.42 6.41
C ASN A 356 6.91 -5.57 5.82
N THR A 357 5.88 -5.55 6.66
CA THR A 357 4.47 -5.59 6.19
C THR A 357 4.12 -4.36 5.35
N SER A 358 4.70 -3.20 5.65
CA SER A 358 4.45 -1.96 4.91
C SER A 358 5.10 -1.98 3.52
N GLN A 359 6.31 -2.55 3.39
CA GLN A 359 7.03 -2.75 2.12
C GLN A 359 6.25 -3.68 1.17
N ASP A 360 5.61 -4.70 1.73
CA ASP A 360 4.72 -5.55 0.96
C ASP A 360 3.48 -4.81 0.49
N LYS A 361 2.82 -4.07 1.39
CA LYS A 361 1.59 -3.34 1.05
C LYS A 361 1.85 -2.21 0.07
N ILE A 362 2.98 -1.51 0.17
CA ILE A 362 3.36 -0.47 -0.80
C ILE A 362 3.61 -1.07 -2.18
N LEU A 363 4.22 -2.26 -2.28
CA LEU A 363 4.37 -2.96 -3.56
C LEU A 363 3.00 -3.22 -4.20
N ARG A 364 2.02 -3.70 -3.41
CA ARG A 364 0.65 -3.93 -3.92
C ARG A 364 0.00 -2.64 -4.40
N ILE A 365 0.23 -1.53 -3.69
CA ILE A 365 -0.31 -0.21 -4.07
C ILE A 365 0.34 0.29 -5.37
N LYS A 366 1.66 0.15 -5.50
CA LYS A 366 2.40 0.54 -6.70
C LYS A 366 2.00 -0.31 -7.92
N LEU A 367 1.90 -1.64 -7.74
CA LEU A 367 1.38 -2.54 -8.78
C LEU A 367 -0.03 -2.18 -9.22
N ASN A 368 -0.93 -1.91 -8.26
CA ASN A 368 -2.29 -1.44 -8.58
C ASN A 368 -2.28 -0.15 -9.36
N PHE A 369 -1.38 0.78 -9.01
CA PHE A 369 -1.26 2.04 -9.73
C PHE A 369 -0.77 1.83 -11.16
N VAL A 370 0.21 0.95 -11.40
CA VAL A 370 0.63 0.60 -12.77
C VAL A 370 -0.50 0.00 -13.58
N ILE A 371 -1.25 -0.95 -13.01
CA ILE A 371 -2.40 -1.55 -13.69
C ILE A 371 -3.44 -0.47 -14.03
N GLU A 372 -3.75 0.44 -13.09
CA GLU A 372 -4.68 1.55 -13.33
C GLU A 372 -4.15 2.54 -14.38
N ALA A 373 -2.84 2.83 -14.39
CA ALA A 373 -2.20 3.72 -15.36
C ALA A 373 -2.20 3.12 -16.77
N LEU A 374 -1.89 1.84 -16.92
CA LEU A 374 -1.92 1.12 -18.20
C LEU A 374 -3.35 1.00 -18.75
N GLN A 375 -4.34 0.77 -17.89
CA GLN A 375 -5.76 0.78 -18.28
C GLN A 375 -6.19 2.16 -18.77
N LEU A 376 -5.73 3.22 -18.09
CA LEU A 376 -6.02 4.60 -18.50
C LEU A 376 -5.36 4.92 -19.84
N SER A 377 -4.10 4.51 -20.06
CA SER A 377 -3.42 4.76 -21.33
C SER A 377 -4.11 4.03 -22.50
N GLU A 378 -4.56 2.78 -22.29
CA GLU A 378 -5.32 2.04 -23.31
C GLU A 378 -6.67 2.70 -23.61
N ALA A 379 -7.41 3.13 -22.58
CA ALA A 379 -8.73 3.75 -22.74
C ALA A 379 -8.68 5.13 -23.39
N VAL A 380 -7.62 5.91 -23.14
CA VAL A 380 -7.44 7.27 -23.69
C VAL A 380 -6.65 7.24 -25.01
N GLY A 381 -6.07 6.09 -25.39
CA GLY A 381 -5.26 5.95 -26.61
C GLY A 381 -3.97 6.79 -26.58
N THR A 382 -3.44 7.09 -25.39
CA THR A 382 -2.28 7.98 -25.24
C THR A 382 -0.97 7.18 -25.14
N SER A 383 0.06 7.64 -25.84
CA SER A 383 1.39 7.01 -25.89
C SER A 383 2.21 7.09 -24.60
N PHE A 384 1.64 7.54 -23.47
CA PHE A 384 2.37 7.77 -22.22
C PHE A 384 3.00 6.48 -21.62
N CYS A 385 2.60 5.30 -22.09
CA CYS A 385 3.08 3.99 -21.61
C CYS A 385 3.34 2.98 -22.75
N THR A 386 3.57 3.43 -24.00
CA THR A 386 3.73 2.52 -25.16
C THR A 386 5.19 2.27 -25.54
N ASN A 387 6.15 2.91 -24.87
CA ASN A 387 7.56 2.69 -25.16
C ASN A 387 7.96 1.26 -24.76
N PRO A 388 8.86 0.61 -25.51
CA PRO A 388 9.40 -0.68 -25.13
C PRO A 388 10.17 -0.56 -23.80
N THR A 389 9.99 -1.56 -22.95
CA THR A 389 10.69 -1.66 -21.67
C THR A 389 12.18 -1.89 -21.88
N ASN A 390 12.99 -1.22 -21.07
CA ASN A 390 14.43 -1.45 -21.03
C ASN A 390 14.69 -2.92 -20.67
N ASN A 391 15.66 -3.55 -21.33
CA ASN A 391 15.94 -4.97 -21.18
C ASN A 391 17.14 -5.27 -20.26
N MET A 392 17.85 -4.23 -19.80
CA MET A 392 18.96 -4.33 -18.86
C MET A 392 18.66 -3.51 -17.60
N LEU A 393 18.86 -4.12 -16.44
CA LEU A 393 18.80 -3.48 -15.13
C LEU A 393 20.14 -3.69 -14.42
N ILE A 394 20.74 -2.60 -13.93
CA ILE A 394 22.00 -2.62 -13.22
C ILE A 394 21.73 -2.11 -11.81
N VAL A 395 22.08 -2.90 -10.81
CA VAL A 395 21.88 -2.59 -9.39
C VAL A 395 23.23 -2.57 -8.70
N ASP A 396 23.51 -1.47 -8.02
CA ASP A 396 24.66 -1.29 -7.14
C ASP A 396 24.34 -1.89 -5.76
N PHE A 397 25.30 -2.54 -5.11
CA PHE A 397 25.15 -2.99 -3.72
C PHE A 397 24.90 -1.81 -2.74
N GLY A 398 25.27 -0.58 -3.12
CA GLY A 398 24.90 0.65 -2.41
C GLY A 398 23.42 1.06 -2.54
N GLY A 399 22.60 0.33 -3.30
CA GLY A 399 21.16 0.56 -3.47
C GLY A 399 20.77 1.48 -4.62
N GLY A 400 21.75 2.03 -5.35
CA GLY A 400 21.52 2.71 -6.62
C GLY A 400 21.14 1.73 -7.73
N TYR A 401 20.33 2.17 -8.69
CA TYR A 401 20.05 1.35 -9.87
C TYR A 401 19.74 2.21 -11.10
N PHE A 402 20.06 1.68 -12.27
CA PHE A 402 19.64 2.27 -13.55
C PHE A 402 19.33 1.17 -14.56
N SER A 403 18.56 1.54 -15.59
CA SER A 403 18.10 0.60 -16.61
C SER A 403 18.31 1.19 -18.00
N LYS A 404 18.75 0.34 -18.92
CA LYS A 404 19.13 0.71 -20.29
C LYS A 404 18.55 -0.30 -21.28
N MET A 405 18.24 0.18 -22.48
CA MET A 405 17.89 -0.68 -23.61
C MET A 405 19.16 -0.97 -24.39
N ASP A 406 19.48 -2.24 -24.57
CA ASP A 406 20.58 -2.70 -25.41
C ASP A 406 20.09 -3.80 -26.35
N GLU A 407 20.01 -3.49 -27.64
CA GLU A 407 19.55 -4.43 -28.66
C GLU A 407 20.50 -5.62 -28.85
N SER A 408 21.76 -5.51 -28.43
CA SER A 408 22.73 -6.61 -28.52
C SER A 408 22.37 -7.80 -27.63
N ILE A 409 21.63 -7.55 -26.55
CA ILE A 409 21.10 -8.57 -25.63
C ILE A 409 20.14 -9.52 -26.36
N ASN A 410 19.44 -9.06 -27.40
CA ASN A 410 18.57 -9.94 -28.19
C ASN A 410 19.35 -11.11 -28.79
N ARG A 411 20.61 -10.89 -29.20
CA ARG A 411 21.49 -11.94 -29.72
C ARG A 411 21.80 -13.01 -28.67
N VAL A 412 22.00 -12.61 -27.41
CA VAL A 412 22.27 -13.52 -26.28
C VAL A 412 21.10 -14.49 -26.06
N PHE A 413 19.86 -14.02 -26.26
CA PHE A 413 18.67 -14.87 -26.15
C PHE A 413 18.35 -15.65 -27.44
N ASP A 414 18.69 -15.10 -28.61
CA ASP A 414 18.45 -15.72 -29.92
C ASP A 414 19.38 -16.92 -30.16
N GLU A 415 20.68 -16.82 -29.83
CA GLU A 415 21.65 -17.93 -29.90
C GLU A 415 21.15 -19.16 -29.12
N ARG A 416 20.46 -18.93 -27.99
CA ARG A 416 19.89 -20.01 -27.19
C ARG A 416 18.62 -20.58 -27.82
N ARG A 417 17.70 -19.75 -28.35
CA ARG A 417 16.50 -20.24 -29.04
C ARG A 417 16.88 -21.11 -30.24
N GLU A 418 17.93 -20.72 -30.97
CA GLU A 418 18.46 -21.50 -32.08
C GLU A 418 19.13 -22.81 -31.60
N SER A 419 19.88 -22.78 -30.49
CA SER A 419 20.45 -24.01 -29.90
C SER A 419 19.41 -25.04 -29.43
N ILE A 420 18.23 -24.57 -29.01
CA ILE A 420 17.11 -25.42 -28.57
C ILE A 420 16.29 -25.88 -29.78
N ALA A 421 16.03 -24.99 -30.75
CA ALA A 421 15.29 -25.30 -31.97
C ALA A 421 16.06 -26.23 -32.94
N GLY A 422 17.39 -26.26 -32.84
CA GLY A 422 18.25 -27.20 -33.59
C GLY A 422 18.17 -28.66 -33.11
N GLN A 423 17.52 -28.95 -31.98
CA GLN A 423 17.16 -30.32 -31.57
C GLN A 423 15.77 -30.69 -32.09
N GLY A 424 15.73 -31.14 -33.35
CA GLY A 424 14.52 -31.64 -34.00
C GLY A 424 13.95 -32.93 -33.38
N SER A 425 12.64 -33.12 -33.60
CA SER A 425 11.80 -34.27 -33.22
C SER A 425 12.42 -35.66 -33.49
N PRO A 426 12.18 -36.68 -32.64
CA PRO A 426 12.88 -37.96 -32.73
C PRO A 426 12.20 -38.88 -33.76
N ALA A 427 12.84 -39.04 -34.91
CA ALA A 427 12.59 -40.18 -35.78
C ALA A 427 13.92 -40.85 -36.11
N ASN A 428 14.13 -42.03 -35.50
CA ASN A 428 15.11 -43.05 -35.88
C ASN A 428 16.59 -42.62 -35.91
N LEU A 429 17.27 -42.71 -34.77
CA LEU A 429 18.65 -43.22 -34.73
C LEU A 429 19.00 -43.73 -33.33
N GLY A 430 19.73 -44.85 -33.32
CA GLY A 430 19.80 -45.81 -32.23
C GLY A 430 20.42 -45.33 -30.91
N PHE A 431 20.10 -46.11 -29.88
CA PHE A 431 20.66 -46.12 -28.53
C PHE A 431 22.13 -45.64 -28.47
N GLY A 432 22.30 -44.38 -28.09
CA GLY A 432 23.54 -43.78 -27.63
C GLY A 432 23.21 -42.90 -26.44
N LYS A 433 23.64 -43.33 -25.26
CA LYS A 433 23.40 -42.73 -23.95
C LYS A 433 23.99 -41.31 -23.90
N MET A 434 23.23 -40.30 -24.31
CA MET A 434 23.62 -38.89 -24.19
C MET A 434 23.14 -38.36 -22.84
N THR A 435 24.11 -38.08 -21.99
CA THR A 435 23.96 -37.43 -20.70
C THR A 435 23.39 -36.02 -20.88
N ASN A 436 22.25 -35.76 -20.24
CA ASN A 436 21.75 -34.40 -19.98
C ASN A 436 22.91 -33.56 -19.41
N PRO A 437 23.28 -32.41 -20.00
CA PRO A 437 23.90 -31.36 -19.21
C PRO A 437 22.78 -30.81 -18.34
N SER A 438 22.75 -31.29 -17.11
CA SER A 438 21.95 -30.72 -16.03
C SER A 438 22.26 -29.23 -15.91
N SER A 439 21.46 -28.37 -16.54
CA SER A 439 21.32 -26.99 -16.09
C SER A 439 20.47 -27.04 -14.82
N THR A 440 21.09 -27.48 -13.72
CA THR A 440 20.52 -27.31 -12.39
C THR A 440 20.31 -25.83 -12.19
N SER A 441 19.05 -25.40 -12.11
CA SER A 441 18.68 -24.06 -11.69
C SER A 441 19.20 -23.90 -10.26
N ASP A 442 20.27 -23.14 -10.07
CA ASP A 442 20.84 -22.92 -8.75
C ASP A 442 19.81 -22.18 -7.90
N LEU A 443 19.37 -22.82 -6.81
CA LEU A 443 18.44 -22.23 -5.87
C LEU A 443 19.26 -21.41 -4.86
N VAL A 444 18.98 -20.11 -4.80
CA VAL A 444 19.66 -19.20 -3.87
C VAL A 444 18.79 -19.06 -2.63
N PHE A 445 19.34 -19.34 -1.46
CA PHE A 445 18.65 -19.19 -0.18
C PHE A 445 19.37 -18.17 0.70
N HIS A 446 18.61 -17.25 1.29
CA HIS A 446 19.06 -16.40 2.39
C HIS A 446 18.84 -17.12 3.72
N VAL A 447 19.86 -17.09 4.58
CA VAL A 447 19.81 -17.67 5.93
C VAL A 447 19.68 -16.54 6.94
N ALA A 448 18.58 -16.51 7.69
CA ALA A 448 18.38 -15.59 8.81
C ALA A 448 18.59 -16.32 10.15
N PHE A 449 19.44 -15.76 11.00
CA PHE A 449 19.72 -16.27 12.35
C PHE A 449 18.81 -15.59 13.39
N SER A 450 18.24 -16.39 14.29
CA SER A 450 17.29 -15.95 15.33
C SER A 450 17.91 -15.02 16.41
N LYS A 451 19.24 -15.01 16.55
CA LYS A 451 19.97 -14.12 17.48
C LYS A 451 21.10 -13.39 16.73
N GLU A 452 20.98 -12.06 16.70
CA GLU A 452 21.92 -11.02 16.25
C GLU A 452 22.85 -11.25 15.02
N ARG A 453 22.60 -10.39 14.01
CA ARG A 453 23.57 -9.72 13.10
C ARG A 453 24.61 -10.51 12.30
N LEU A 454 24.47 -11.82 12.11
CA LEU A 454 25.19 -12.53 11.05
C LEU A 454 24.20 -13.16 10.07
N ARG A 455 24.43 -13.02 8.77
CA ARG A 455 23.74 -13.74 7.69
C ARG A 455 24.80 -14.29 6.76
N MET A 456 24.67 -15.55 6.35
CA MET A 456 25.61 -16.23 5.46
C MET A 456 24.86 -16.68 4.22
N ARG A 457 25.37 -16.36 3.02
CA ARG A 457 24.79 -16.81 1.74
C ARG A 457 25.34 -18.20 1.44
N MET A 458 24.47 -19.22 1.39
CA MET A 458 24.84 -20.57 0.99
C MET A 458 24.26 -20.88 -0.40
N CYS A 459 25.12 -21.02 -1.40
CA CYS A 459 24.75 -21.66 -2.67
C CYS A 459 24.75 -23.18 -2.46
N ARG A 460 23.59 -23.82 -2.56
CA ARG A 460 23.47 -25.29 -2.46
C ARG A 460 22.89 -25.88 -3.74
N ARG A 461 23.54 -26.94 -4.23
CA ARG A 461 23.02 -27.80 -5.31
C ARG A 461 21.75 -28.54 -4.86
N PRO A 462 20.83 -28.90 -5.77
CA PRO A 462 19.40 -28.86 -5.51
C PRO A 462 18.89 -30.01 -4.63
N VAL A 463 17.99 -29.67 -3.69
CA VAL A 463 16.92 -30.54 -3.19
C VAL A 463 15.63 -29.70 -3.22
N LEU A 464 14.62 -30.18 -3.95
CA LEU A 464 13.39 -29.42 -4.22
C LEU A 464 12.54 -29.19 -2.95
N GLY A 465 12.16 -27.92 -2.75
CA GLY A 465 10.84 -27.52 -2.23
C GLY A 465 10.64 -27.51 -0.71
N ARG A 466 10.22 -26.33 -0.22
CA ARG A 466 9.77 -25.92 1.14
C ARG A 466 10.84 -25.27 2.03
N SER A 467 10.40 -24.24 2.76
CA SER A 467 11.15 -23.65 3.87
C SER A 467 11.56 -24.77 4.83
N GLN A 468 12.84 -25.05 4.91
CA GLN A 468 13.37 -25.98 5.89
C GLN A 468 13.95 -25.18 7.03
N ASN A 469 13.40 -25.40 8.21
CA ASN A 469 14.05 -25.00 9.45
C ASN A 469 15.19 -25.98 9.67
N VAL A 470 16.43 -25.55 9.44
CA VAL A 470 17.59 -26.37 9.78
C VAL A 470 17.96 -26.02 11.22
N HIS A 471 17.82 -26.99 12.11
CA HIS A 471 18.28 -26.87 13.48
C HIS A 471 19.74 -27.31 13.51
N VAL A 472 20.65 -26.35 13.66
CA VAL A 472 22.06 -26.61 13.96
C VAL A 472 22.20 -26.34 15.44
N ASP A 473 22.84 -27.23 16.20
CA ASP A 473 22.90 -27.18 17.68
C ASP A 473 22.93 -25.75 18.25
N GLY A 474 21.81 -25.32 18.85
CA GLY A 474 21.65 -24.00 19.48
C GLY A 474 21.13 -22.86 18.60
N CYS A 475 20.91 -23.06 17.29
CA CYS A 475 20.43 -22.05 16.34
C CYS A 475 19.32 -22.56 15.41
N THR A 476 18.23 -21.81 15.29
CA THR A 476 17.23 -21.98 14.23
C THR A 476 17.63 -21.16 13.00
N LEU A 477 17.87 -21.85 11.88
CA LEU A 477 18.15 -21.25 10.58
C LEU A 477 16.86 -21.24 9.76
N ASN A 478 16.39 -20.05 9.37
CA ASN A 478 15.32 -19.90 8.40
C ASN A 478 15.93 -19.70 7.00
N LEU A 479 15.74 -20.69 6.12
CA LEU A 479 16.11 -20.62 4.71
C LEU A 479 14.96 -19.99 3.90
N ILE A 480 15.17 -18.78 3.40
CA ILE A 480 14.23 -18.06 2.54
C ILE A 480 14.78 -18.08 1.11
N GLU A 481 14.00 -18.60 0.16
CA GLU A 481 14.38 -18.57 -1.25
C GLU A 481 14.47 -17.13 -1.75
N ALA A 482 15.61 -16.76 -2.35
CA ALA A 482 15.86 -15.45 -2.90
C ALA A 482 15.00 -15.21 -4.16
N PRO A 483 14.60 -13.97 -4.47
CA PRO A 483 13.83 -13.65 -5.68
C PRO A 483 14.61 -13.93 -6.98
N GLU A 484 15.94 -14.01 -6.91
CA GLU A 484 16.87 -14.39 -7.98
C GLU A 484 17.03 -15.91 -8.16
N SER A 485 16.41 -16.72 -7.29
CA SER A 485 16.52 -18.17 -7.30
C SER A 485 16.08 -18.79 -8.63
N GLY A 486 16.95 -19.62 -9.21
CA GLY A 486 16.72 -20.33 -10.46
C GLY A 486 16.89 -19.50 -11.74
N ILE A 487 17.33 -18.24 -11.65
CA ILE A 487 17.77 -17.46 -12.81
C ILE A 487 19.20 -17.90 -13.18
N PRO A 488 19.44 -18.35 -14.43
CA PRO A 488 20.77 -18.83 -14.81
C PRO A 488 21.77 -17.68 -14.96
N GLU A 489 22.96 -17.90 -14.42
CA GLU A 489 24.10 -16.98 -14.52
C GLU A 489 24.69 -17.00 -15.94
N HIS A 490 24.99 -15.82 -16.47
CA HIS A 490 25.62 -15.67 -17.76
C HIS A 490 27.15 -15.50 -17.58
N LYS A 491 27.91 -16.47 -18.11
CA LYS A 491 29.36 -16.61 -17.87
C LYS A 491 30.26 -15.67 -18.69
N SER A 492 29.71 -14.82 -19.55
CA SER A 492 30.52 -13.88 -20.34
C SER A 492 30.73 -12.58 -19.55
N SER A 493 31.94 -12.02 -19.63
CA SER A 493 32.25 -10.73 -19.03
C SER A 493 31.55 -9.63 -19.82
N PHE A 494 30.39 -9.18 -19.33
CA PHE A 494 29.76 -7.96 -19.82
C PHE A 494 30.54 -6.76 -19.27
N ALA A 495 30.96 -5.83 -20.14
CA ALA A 495 31.45 -4.54 -19.68
C ALA A 495 30.28 -3.81 -19.00
N VAL A 496 30.51 -3.29 -17.79
CA VAL A 496 29.48 -2.52 -17.09
C VAL A 496 29.28 -1.21 -17.86
N PRO A 497 28.07 -0.92 -18.36
CA PRO A 497 27.81 0.35 -19.04
C PRO A 497 27.90 1.51 -18.05
N ASP A 498 28.34 2.68 -18.53
CA ASP A 498 28.28 3.91 -17.75
C ASP A 498 26.83 4.35 -17.53
N ASP A 499 26.58 4.96 -16.37
CA ASP A 499 25.27 5.53 -16.02
C ASP A 499 25.04 6.85 -16.77
N GLU A 500 24.44 6.74 -17.96
CA GLU A 500 23.99 7.88 -18.77
C GLU A 500 22.60 8.39 -18.34
N SER A 501 22.06 7.94 -17.20
CA SER A 501 20.71 8.35 -16.80
C SER A 501 20.66 9.84 -16.45
N GLY A 502 19.86 10.58 -17.22
CA GLY A 502 19.64 12.00 -16.98
C GLY A 502 19.05 12.27 -15.59
N CYS A 503 19.37 13.44 -15.02
CA CYS A 503 18.90 13.86 -13.69
C CYS A 503 17.37 13.70 -13.50
N LEU A 504 16.59 13.98 -14.56
CA LEU A 504 15.14 13.80 -14.56
C LEU A 504 14.71 12.34 -14.31
N ARG A 505 15.42 11.35 -14.86
CA ARG A 505 15.11 9.93 -14.64
C ARG A 505 15.38 9.53 -13.20
N LYS A 506 16.52 9.97 -12.63
CA LYS A 506 16.85 9.77 -11.21
C LYS A 506 15.80 10.39 -10.29
N ALA A 507 15.33 11.60 -10.60
CA ALA A 507 14.25 12.24 -9.86
C ALA A 507 12.92 11.45 -9.93
N LYS A 508 12.56 10.92 -11.11
CA LYS A 508 11.38 10.06 -11.28
C LYS A 508 11.49 8.75 -10.50
N GLN A 509 12.66 8.10 -10.55
CA GLN A 509 12.95 6.88 -9.78
C GLN A 509 12.86 7.13 -8.28
N TRP A 510 13.41 8.23 -7.79
CA TRP A 510 13.30 8.63 -6.38
C TRP A 510 11.84 8.87 -5.97
N LEU A 511 11.04 9.53 -6.82
CA LEU A 511 9.67 9.92 -6.50
C LEU A 511 8.71 8.73 -6.34
N ILE A 512 8.80 7.70 -7.20
CA ILE A 512 7.81 6.61 -7.22
C ILE A 512 8.41 5.22 -7.48
N GLY A 513 9.68 5.15 -7.88
CA GLY A 513 10.37 3.90 -8.21
C GLY A 513 10.44 2.92 -7.05
N LEU A 514 10.73 1.67 -7.37
CA LEU A 514 10.91 0.61 -6.39
C LEU A 514 12.26 0.75 -5.68
N ASP A 515 12.26 0.37 -4.39
CA ASP A 515 13.47 0.24 -3.59
C ASP A 515 14.07 -1.15 -3.82
N TRP A 516 14.93 -1.27 -4.82
CA TRP A 516 15.51 -2.55 -5.22
C TRP A 516 16.36 -3.18 -4.13
N HIS A 517 17.01 -2.37 -3.29
CA HIS A 517 17.78 -2.85 -2.15
C HIS A 517 16.89 -3.61 -1.15
N ALA A 518 15.67 -3.12 -0.91
CA ALA A 518 14.71 -3.80 -0.05
C ALA A 518 14.10 -5.05 -0.69
N TYR A 519 13.90 -5.07 -2.01
CA TYR A 519 13.25 -6.19 -2.71
C TYR A 519 14.19 -7.31 -3.11
N LEU A 520 15.46 -7.02 -3.38
CA LEU A 520 16.50 -8.01 -3.68
C LEU A 520 17.25 -8.45 -2.42
N GLU A 521 16.94 -7.87 -1.25
CA GLU A 521 17.64 -8.13 0.02
C GLU A 521 19.18 -8.07 -0.11
N LEU A 522 19.69 -7.15 -0.93
CA LEU A 522 21.13 -6.93 -1.14
C LEU A 522 21.73 -6.43 0.18
N TYR A 523 22.40 -7.30 0.94
CA TYR A 523 23.21 -6.95 2.11
C TYR A 523 24.39 -7.92 2.21
#